data_AF-A0A6P5ZX86-F1
#
_entry.id   AF-A0A6P5ZX86-F1
#
_cell.length_a   1.000
_cell.length_b   1.000
_cell.length_c   1.000
_cell.angle_alpha   90.00
_cell.angle_beta   90.00
_cell.angle_gamma   90.00
#
_symmetry.space_group_name_H-M   'P 1'
#
loop_
_entity.id
_entity.type
_entity.pdbx_description
1 polymer ?
#
loop_
_entity_poly.entity_id
_entity_poly.type
_entity_poly.pdbx_seq_one_letter_code
_entity_poly.pdbx_strand_id
1 'polypeptide(L)'
;MLTNENSIDFGTTQLGGKLDSVKLQPWAQDPVDFIHKHWMALESGHVSAHLHEWIDLIFGYKQRGKEAILANNMFFYITYEGTVDIDKISDPVQQHATQDQIAYFGQTPSQLLTVPHMNRMPLSEVLHLQTIFRNPREVKPYAVPGPERCNLPAAAIHASSDAVIIVDTNAPAAHIAQHKC
;
A
#
# COMPACT_ATOMS: atom_id res chain seq x y z
N MET A 1 15.77 4.82 -14.79
CA MET A 1 14.55 4.70 -15.65
C MET A 1 13.80 6.04 -15.78
N LEU A 2 14.49 7.12 -16.15
CA LEU A 2 13.93 8.32 -16.81
C LEU A 2 14.97 8.92 -17.80
N THR A 3 16.09 8.21 -17.93
CA THR A 3 17.35 8.58 -18.55
C THR A 3 17.64 7.56 -19.64
N ASN A 4 18.10 8.02 -20.79
CA ASN A 4 18.54 7.16 -21.88
C ASN A 4 20.00 6.74 -21.68
N GLU A 5 20.29 5.97 -20.63
CA GLU A 5 21.66 5.58 -20.26
C GLU A 5 22.36 4.77 -21.34
N ASN A 6 21.59 3.96 -22.07
CA ASN A 6 22.10 3.10 -23.16
C ASN A 6 22.26 3.85 -24.49
N SER A 7 22.01 5.16 -24.54
CA SER A 7 22.10 5.98 -25.76
C SER A 7 21.31 5.39 -26.93
N ILE A 8 20.13 4.84 -26.65
CA ILE A 8 19.25 4.23 -27.64
C ILE A 8 18.73 5.33 -28.57
N ASP A 9 18.72 5.08 -29.88
CA ASP A 9 18.07 5.99 -30.83
C ASP A 9 16.56 5.74 -30.85
N PHE A 10 15.82 6.64 -30.20
CA PHE A 10 14.35 6.63 -30.19
C PHE A 10 13.73 7.37 -31.39
N GLY A 11 14.55 7.92 -32.29
CA GLY A 11 14.11 8.67 -33.46
C GLY A 11 13.69 10.12 -33.14
N THR A 12 12.79 10.65 -33.94
CA THR A 12 12.32 12.05 -33.86
C THR A 12 10.81 12.13 -33.83
N THR A 13 10.29 13.16 -33.16
CA THR A 13 8.87 13.48 -33.21
C THR A 13 8.47 13.99 -34.58
N GLN A 14 7.16 14.01 -34.88
CA GLN A 14 6.63 14.61 -36.12
C GLN A 14 6.98 16.09 -36.28
N LEU A 15 7.35 16.77 -35.19
CA LEU A 15 7.81 18.16 -35.17
C LEU A 15 9.34 18.27 -35.30
N GLY A 16 10.04 17.17 -35.59
CA GLY A 16 11.50 17.12 -35.75
C GLY A 16 12.30 17.13 -34.45
N GLY A 17 11.67 17.00 -33.29
CA GLY A 17 12.36 16.95 -32.01
C GLY A 17 12.98 15.58 -31.77
N LYS A 18 14.29 15.50 -31.55
CA LYS A 18 14.96 14.24 -31.18
C LYS A 18 14.44 13.71 -29.84
N LEU A 19 14.11 12.42 -29.81
CA LEU A 19 13.71 11.72 -28.60
C LEU A 19 14.93 11.20 -27.85
N ASP A 20 14.93 11.38 -26.53
CA ASP A 20 16.00 10.94 -25.64
C ASP A 20 15.41 10.76 -24.22
N SER A 21 16.11 11.21 -23.18
CA SER A 21 15.67 11.17 -21.78
C SER A 21 14.34 11.91 -21.59
N VAL A 22 13.57 11.47 -20.59
CA VAL A 22 12.26 12.03 -20.27
C VAL A 22 12.40 13.50 -19.91
N LYS A 23 11.59 14.35 -20.53
CA LYS A 23 11.52 15.77 -20.19
C LYS A 23 10.84 15.93 -18.83
N LEU A 24 11.59 16.37 -17.83
CA LEU A 24 11.09 16.59 -16.49
C LEU A 24 10.32 17.91 -16.39
N GLN A 25 9.46 17.99 -15.39
CA GLN A 25 8.75 19.22 -15.07
C GLN A 25 9.71 20.25 -14.44
N PRO A 26 9.44 21.57 -14.56
CA PRO A 26 10.35 22.63 -14.09
C PRO A 26 10.68 22.59 -12.60
N TRP A 27 9.85 21.93 -11.80
CA TRP A 27 10.04 21.79 -10.36
C TRP A 27 11.01 20.66 -9.96
N ALA A 28 11.43 19.80 -10.90
CA ALA A 28 12.41 18.74 -10.68
C ALA A 28 13.76 19.11 -11.30
N GLN A 29 14.82 19.00 -10.52
CA GLN A 29 16.18 19.32 -10.96
C GLN A 29 16.77 18.19 -11.81
N ASP A 30 16.51 16.95 -11.41
CA ASP A 30 16.99 15.75 -12.08
C ASP A 30 16.01 14.58 -11.84
N PRO A 31 16.21 13.42 -12.48
CA PRO A 31 15.36 12.25 -12.29
C PRO A 31 15.25 11.75 -10.85
N VAL A 32 16.32 11.88 -10.06
CA VAL A 32 16.35 11.41 -8.67
C VAL A 32 15.48 12.31 -7.81
N ASP A 33 15.62 13.62 -7.96
CA ASP A 33 14.78 14.64 -7.32
C ASP A 33 13.31 14.52 -7.74
N PHE A 34 13.03 14.23 -9.02
CA PHE A 34 11.67 13.98 -9.51
C PHE A 34 10.99 12.81 -8.77
N ILE A 35 11.68 11.68 -8.64
CA ILE A 35 11.17 10.49 -7.93
C ILE A 35 11.07 10.76 -6.43
N HIS A 36 12.07 11.42 -5.84
CA HIS A 36 12.05 11.77 -4.42
C HIS A 36 10.83 12.62 -4.06
N LYS A 37 10.52 13.65 -4.87
CA LYS A 37 9.34 14.50 -4.66
C LYS A 37 8.02 13.75 -4.82
N HIS A 38 7.92 12.84 -5.79
CA HIS A 38 6.75 11.96 -5.90
C HIS A 38 6.57 11.07 -4.67
N TRP A 39 7.67 10.52 -4.15
CA TRP A 39 7.63 9.71 -2.95
C TRP A 39 7.23 10.53 -1.72
N MET A 40 7.77 11.75 -1.56
CA MET A 40 7.33 12.68 -0.51
C MET A 40 5.84 13.02 -0.62
N ALA A 41 5.32 13.21 -1.84
CA ALA A 41 3.89 13.46 -2.06
C ALA A 41 3.03 12.25 -1.68
N LEU A 42 3.48 11.04 -2.03
CA LEU A 42 2.80 9.78 -1.68
C LEU A 42 2.76 9.57 -0.16
N GLU A 43 3.84 9.88 0.55
CA GLU A 43 3.93 9.77 2.02
C GLU A 43 3.34 10.99 2.77
N SER A 44 2.79 11.96 2.04
CA SER A 44 2.22 13.16 2.66
C SER A 44 1.01 12.83 3.53
N GLY A 45 0.72 13.71 4.49
CA GLY A 45 -0.48 13.59 5.32
C GLY A 45 -1.77 13.61 4.50
N HIS A 46 -1.81 14.38 3.40
CA HIS A 46 -2.96 14.44 2.52
C HIS A 46 -3.25 13.10 1.85
N VAL A 47 -2.24 12.49 1.21
CA VAL A 47 -2.41 11.19 0.56
C VAL A 47 -2.71 10.12 1.60
N SER A 48 -2.01 10.11 2.74
CA SER A 48 -2.29 9.18 3.83
C SER A 48 -3.75 9.19 4.28
N ALA A 49 -4.38 10.37 4.36
CA ALA A 49 -5.77 10.51 4.79
C ALA A 49 -6.81 10.09 3.73
N HIS A 50 -6.43 9.97 2.45
CA HIS A 50 -7.37 9.70 1.34
C HIS A 50 -7.00 8.45 0.51
N LEU A 51 -5.86 7.81 0.77
CA LEU A 51 -5.40 6.66 -0.01
C LEU A 51 -6.41 5.51 0.02
N HIS A 52 -7.14 5.35 1.12
CA HIS A 52 -8.21 4.37 1.27
C HIS A 52 -9.31 4.52 0.20
N GLU A 53 -9.58 5.73 -0.28
CA GLU A 53 -10.56 5.99 -1.34
C GLU A 53 -10.08 5.47 -2.69
N TRP A 54 -8.77 5.59 -2.97
CA TRP A 54 -8.17 4.98 -4.17
C TRP A 54 -8.16 3.46 -4.07
N ILE A 55 -7.88 2.91 -2.90
CA ILE A 55 -7.98 1.46 -2.65
C ILE A 55 -9.41 0.98 -2.88
N ASP A 56 -10.43 1.75 -2.47
CA ASP A 56 -11.83 1.41 -2.72
C ASP A 56 -12.18 1.31 -4.21
N LEU A 57 -11.55 2.13 -5.06
CA LEU A 57 -11.72 2.09 -6.51
C LEU A 57 -11.04 0.88 -7.14
N ILE A 58 -9.79 0.60 -6.75
CA ILE A 58 -8.96 -0.41 -7.42
C ILE A 58 -9.17 -1.81 -6.87
N PHE A 59 -9.38 -1.97 -5.56
CA PHE A 59 -9.48 -3.26 -4.88
C PHE A 59 -10.73 -3.40 -4.01
N GLY A 60 -11.43 -2.31 -3.73
CA GLY A 60 -12.54 -2.31 -2.78
C GLY A 60 -13.92 -2.26 -3.42
N TYR A 61 -14.88 -1.78 -2.64
CA TYR A 61 -16.31 -1.90 -2.96
C TYR A 61 -16.75 -1.05 -4.17
N LYS A 62 -15.95 -0.04 -4.57
CA LYS A 62 -16.21 0.82 -5.74
C LYS A 62 -15.59 0.28 -7.04
N GLN A 63 -15.02 -0.93 -7.04
CA GLN A 63 -14.47 -1.54 -8.26
C GLN A 63 -15.58 -2.03 -9.22
N ARG A 64 -16.72 -2.49 -8.69
CA ARG A 64 -17.80 -3.12 -9.50
C ARG A 64 -19.19 -2.68 -9.04
N GLY A 65 -20.21 -3.03 -9.83
CA GLY A 65 -21.61 -2.81 -9.48
C GLY A 65 -22.03 -1.34 -9.52
N LYS A 66 -23.07 -0.99 -8.74
CA LYS A 66 -23.65 0.37 -8.73
C LYS A 66 -22.66 1.42 -8.25
N GLU A 67 -21.84 1.08 -7.26
CA GLU A 67 -20.85 1.99 -6.68
C GLU A 67 -19.77 2.39 -7.69
N ALA A 68 -19.34 1.46 -8.56
CA ALA A 68 -18.42 1.78 -9.65
C ALA A 68 -19.03 2.74 -10.67
N ILE A 69 -20.33 2.60 -10.97
CA ILE A 69 -21.04 3.52 -11.88
C ILE A 69 -21.10 4.92 -11.26
N LEU A 70 -21.47 5.01 -9.98
CA LEU A 70 -21.54 6.29 -9.26
C LEU A 70 -20.17 6.98 -9.16
N ALA A 71 -19.09 6.20 -9.07
CA ALA A 71 -17.71 6.68 -9.03
C ALA A 71 -17.06 6.88 -10.40
N ASN A 72 -17.78 6.64 -11.51
CA ASN A 72 -17.26 6.65 -12.88
C ASN A 72 -16.03 5.74 -13.09
N ASN A 73 -16.04 4.57 -12.45
CA ASN A 73 -14.94 3.61 -12.41
C ASN A 73 -15.30 2.27 -13.08
N MET A 74 -16.04 2.33 -14.20
CA MET A 74 -16.41 1.15 -14.97
C MET A 74 -15.44 0.91 -16.13
N PHE A 75 -14.71 -0.19 -16.07
CA PHE A 75 -13.90 -0.73 -17.17
C PHE A 75 -14.69 -1.69 -18.06
N PHE A 76 -14.10 -2.09 -19.18
CA PHE A 76 -14.71 -3.04 -20.12
C PHE A 76 -14.90 -4.41 -19.46
N TYR A 77 -16.02 -5.08 -19.71
CA TYR A 77 -16.44 -6.25 -18.91
C TYR A 77 -15.40 -7.38 -18.85
N ILE A 78 -14.66 -7.63 -19.94
CA ILE A 78 -13.64 -8.69 -20.04
C ILE A 78 -12.46 -8.45 -19.09
N THR A 79 -12.22 -7.21 -18.69
CA THR A 79 -11.11 -6.87 -17.76
C THR A 79 -11.35 -7.41 -16.35
N TYR A 80 -12.60 -7.71 -15.99
CA TYR A 80 -12.94 -8.25 -14.67
C TYR A 80 -12.85 -9.77 -14.66
N GLU A 81 -12.14 -10.28 -13.65
CA GLU A 81 -12.08 -11.71 -13.34
C GLU A 81 -13.48 -12.34 -13.26
N GLY A 82 -13.62 -13.50 -13.90
CA GLY A 82 -14.82 -14.36 -13.85
C GLY A 82 -15.97 -13.95 -14.79
N THR A 83 -15.79 -12.90 -15.61
CA THR A 83 -16.84 -12.44 -16.54
C THR A 83 -16.93 -13.24 -17.84
N VAL A 84 -15.81 -13.84 -18.27
CA VAL A 84 -15.74 -14.67 -19.48
C VAL A 84 -15.10 -16.01 -19.15
N ASP A 85 -15.79 -17.08 -19.53
CA ASP A 85 -15.28 -18.44 -19.45
C ASP A 85 -14.70 -18.83 -20.82
N ILE A 86 -13.38 -18.74 -20.94
CA ILE A 86 -12.65 -18.93 -22.20
C ILE A 86 -12.81 -20.36 -22.73
N ASP A 87 -12.93 -21.35 -21.84
CA ASP A 87 -13.03 -22.76 -22.20
C ASP A 87 -14.40 -23.12 -22.78
N LYS A 88 -15.43 -22.30 -22.51
CA LYS A 88 -16.78 -22.48 -23.08
C LYS A 88 -16.94 -21.87 -24.47
N ILE A 89 -15.96 -21.11 -24.97
CA ILE A 89 -16.02 -20.52 -26.31
C ILE A 89 -15.71 -21.60 -27.34
N SER A 90 -16.72 -22.00 -28.13
CA SER A 90 -16.58 -23.08 -29.11
C SER A 90 -15.82 -22.67 -30.39
N ASP A 91 -15.91 -21.40 -30.79
CA ASP A 91 -15.18 -20.90 -31.95
C ASP A 91 -13.73 -20.59 -31.58
N PRO A 92 -12.73 -21.29 -32.15
CA PRO A 92 -11.32 -21.07 -31.83
C PRO A 92 -10.84 -19.66 -32.19
N VAL A 93 -11.43 -19.01 -33.21
CA VAL A 93 -11.05 -17.63 -33.58
C VAL A 93 -11.50 -16.66 -32.50
N GLN A 94 -12.76 -16.74 -32.08
CA GLN A 94 -13.28 -15.92 -31.00
C GLN A 94 -12.58 -16.20 -29.66
N GLN A 95 -12.23 -17.45 -29.37
CA GLN A 95 -11.50 -17.83 -28.17
C GLN A 95 -10.13 -17.13 -28.12
N HIS A 96 -9.37 -17.23 -29.22
CA HIS A 96 -8.05 -16.60 -29.31
C HIS A 96 -8.14 -15.07 -29.23
N ALA A 97 -9.09 -14.45 -29.95
CA ALA A 97 -9.29 -13.02 -29.89
C ALA A 97 -9.64 -12.52 -28.47
N THR A 98 -10.40 -13.31 -27.71
CA THR A 98 -10.74 -13.00 -26.31
C THR A 98 -9.51 -13.07 -25.40
N GLN A 99 -8.65 -14.09 -25.60
CA GLN A 99 -7.39 -14.22 -24.86
C GLN A 99 -6.46 -13.02 -25.13
N ASP A 100 -6.34 -12.61 -26.40
CA ASP A 100 -5.54 -11.42 -26.77
C ASP A 100 -6.11 -10.15 -26.14
N GLN A 101 -7.44 -10.01 -26.09
CA GLN A 101 -8.08 -8.88 -25.42
C GLN A 101 -7.70 -8.82 -23.93
N ILE A 102 -7.76 -9.95 -23.22
CA ILE A 102 -7.37 -10.03 -21.80
C ILE A 102 -5.87 -9.75 -21.61
N ALA A 103 -5.02 -10.27 -22.51
CA ALA A 103 -3.57 -10.15 -22.38
C ALA A 103 -3.08 -8.71 -22.62
N TYR A 104 -3.67 -8.00 -23.57
CA TYR A 104 -3.10 -6.73 -24.07
C TYR A 104 -3.93 -5.49 -23.73
N PHE A 105 -5.22 -5.62 -23.39
CA PHE A 105 -6.13 -4.47 -23.20
C PHE A 105 -6.59 -4.26 -21.75
N GLY A 106 -5.85 -4.83 -20.79
CA GLY A 106 -5.97 -4.55 -19.37
C GLY A 106 -6.65 -5.66 -18.57
N GLN A 107 -6.23 -5.77 -17.31
CA GLN A 107 -6.77 -6.72 -16.34
C GLN A 107 -7.03 -5.95 -15.04
N THR A 108 -8.28 -5.91 -14.60
CA THR A 108 -8.62 -5.31 -13.32
C THR A 108 -8.19 -6.26 -12.20
N PRO A 109 -7.47 -5.78 -11.17
CA PRO A 109 -7.09 -6.62 -10.04
C PRO A 109 -8.31 -7.26 -9.35
N SER A 110 -8.11 -8.37 -8.64
CA SER A 110 -9.18 -9.01 -7.87
C SER A 110 -9.71 -8.06 -6.79
N GLN A 111 -11.03 -8.07 -6.58
CA GLN A 111 -11.68 -7.30 -5.53
C GLN A 111 -11.39 -7.96 -4.17
N LEU A 112 -10.71 -7.22 -3.28
CA LEU A 112 -10.30 -7.70 -1.96
C LEU A 112 -11.33 -7.36 -0.87
N LEU A 113 -12.09 -6.27 -1.05
CA LEU A 113 -13.05 -5.78 -0.06
C LEU A 113 -14.38 -5.44 -0.72
N THR A 114 -15.48 -5.83 -0.06
CA THR A 114 -16.85 -5.46 -0.44
C THR A 114 -17.44 -4.36 0.45
N VAL A 115 -16.68 -3.93 1.46
CA VAL A 115 -16.99 -2.83 2.38
C VAL A 115 -15.94 -1.72 2.21
N PRO A 116 -16.25 -0.48 2.63
CA PRO A 116 -15.29 0.62 2.58
C PRO A 116 -13.99 0.30 3.31
N HIS A 117 -12.85 0.60 2.66
CA HIS A 117 -11.55 0.45 3.27
C HIS A 117 -11.39 1.43 4.44
N MET A 118 -10.84 0.94 5.56
CA MET A 118 -10.62 1.77 6.74
C MET A 118 -9.64 2.91 6.42
N ASN A 119 -9.97 4.13 6.85
CA ASN A 119 -9.04 5.25 6.72
C ASN A 119 -7.82 5.04 7.62
N ARG A 120 -6.65 5.49 7.17
CA ARG A 120 -5.43 5.50 7.96
C ARG A 120 -5.58 6.55 9.07
N MET A 121 -5.54 6.11 10.32
CA MET A 121 -5.59 7.01 11.47
C MET A 121 -4.33 7.88 11.52
N PRO A 122 -4.47 9.20 11.80
CA PRO A 122 -3.31 10.06 11.98
C PRO A 122 -2.55 9.62 13.22
N LEU A 123 -1.23 9.85 13.19
CA LEU A 123 -0.35 9.40 14.26
C LEU A 123 -0.84 9.94 15.62
N SER A 124 -1.30 11.18 15.72
CA SER A 124 -1.85 11.76 16.97
C SER A 124 -3.02 10.99 17.59
N GLU A 125 -3.85 10.34 16.77
CA GLU A 125 -4.98 9.52 17.23
C GLU A 125 -4.50 8.12 17.63
N VAL A 126 -3.57 7.55 16.88
CA VAL A 126 -2.90 6.29 17.25
C VAL A 126 -2.09 6.47 18.54
N LEU A 127 -1.50 7.63 18.77
CA LEU A 127 -0.65 7.93 19.91
C LEU A 127 -1.40 8.30 21.19
N HIS A 128 -2.71 8.58 21.12
CA HIS A 128 -3.55 8.59 22.32
C HIS A 128 -3.67 7.19 22.92
N LEU A 129 -3.42 6.14 22.14
CA LEU A 129 -2.98 4.86 22.69
C LEU A 129 -1.53 5.08 23.13
N GLN A 130 -1.33 5.21 24.44
CA GLN A 130 0.00 5.26 25.06
C GLN A 130 0.79 4.02 24.62
N THR A 131 1.52 4.14 23.53
CA THR A 131 2.43 3.09 23.09
C THR A 131 3.65 3.19 23.99
N ILE A 132 3.91 2.10 24.72
CA ILE A 132 5.04 1.93 25.65
C ILE A 132 6.42 2.17 25.00
N PHE A 133 6.48 2.28 23.68
CA PHE A 133 7.71 2.41 22.89
C PHE A 133 8.09 3.85 22.55
N ARG A 134 7.31 4.86 22.98
CA ARG A 134 7.68 6.26 22.72
C ARG A 134 8.69 6.78 23.76
N ASN A 135 9.96 6.66 23.39
CA ASN A 135 11.11 7.38 23.97
C ASN A 135 11.10 7.34 25.52
N PRO A 136 11.42 6.18 26.13
CA PRO A 136 11.35 6.00 27.57
C PRO A 136 12.45 6.83 28.25
N ARG A 137 12.15 8.10 28.53
CA ARG A 137 12.95 8.93 29.43
C ARG A 137 12.63 8.64 30.89
N GLU A 138 11.42 8.11 31.16
CA GLU A 138 10.92 7.78 32.48
C GLU A 138 10.09 6.49 32.44
N VAL A 139 10.20 5.68 33.50
CA VAL A 139 9.44 4.45 33.67
C VAL A 139 8.00 4.79 34.07
N LYS A 140 7.01 4.27 33.32
CA LYS A 140 5.59 4.37 33.69
C LYS A 140 4.95 2.99 33.71
N PRO A 141 4.27 2.61 34.80
CA PRO A 141 3.48 1.37 34.84
C PRO A 141 2.28 1.50 33.89
N TYR A 142 2.07 0.48 33.04
CA TYR A 142 0.94 0.41 32.12
C TYR A 142 0.02 -0.76 32.52
N ALA A 143 -1.24 -0.46 32.79
CA ALA A 143 -2.25 -1.49 33.08
C ALA A 143 -2.75 -2.10 31.76
N VAL A 144 -2.60 -3.41 31.60
CA VAL A 144 -3.06 -4.12 30.41
C VAL A 144 -4.59 -4.22 30.42
N PRO A 145 -5.32 -3.66 29.44
CA PRO A 145 -6.76 -3.79 29.37
C PRO A 145 -7.14 -5.22 28.94
N GLY A 146 -7.87 -5.94 29.79
CA GLY A 146 -8.32 -7.30 29.48
C GLY A 146 -7.20 -8.34 29.52
N PRO A 147 -6.63 -8.63 30.71
CA PRO A 147 -5.51 -9.57 30.88
C PRO A 147 -5.81 -10.97 30.34
N GLU A 148 -7.08 -11.38 30.33
CA GLU A 148 -7.59 -12.64 29.78
C GLU A 148 -7.27 -12.84 28.28
N ARG A 149 -7.01 -11.75 27.54
CA ARG A 149 -6.81 -11.76 26.07
C ARG A 149 -5.35 -11.69 25.65
N CYS A 150 -4.42 -11.63 26.61
CA CYS A 150 -3.00 -11.57 26.33
C CYS A 150 -2.39 -12.98 26.40
N ASN A 151 -1.84 -13.45 25.28
CA ASN A 151 -1.14 -14.74 25.20
C ASN A 151 0.23 -14.74 25.92
N LEU A 152 0.56 -13.67 26.64
CA LEU A 152 1.79 -13.51 27.41
C LEU A 152 1.42 -13.13 28.85
N PRO A 153 1.69 -14.00 29.84
CA PRO A 153 1.38 -13.75 31.24
C PRO A 153 2.42 -12.79 31.86
N ALA A 154 2.42 -11.52 31.43
CA ALA A 154 3.35 -10.52 31.96
C ALA A 154 2.77 -9.81 33.19
N ALA A 155 3.43 -9.93 34.34
CA ALA A 155 3.15 -9.16 35.56
C ALA A 155 3.61 -7.70 35.44
N ALA A 156 4.73 -7.47 34.76
CA ALA A 156 5.28 -6.15 34.50
C ALA A 156 6.10 -6.15 33.20
N ILE A 157 6.09 -5.02 32.50
CA ILE A 157 6.92 -4.77 31.32
C ILE A 157 7.70 -3.49 31.59
N HIS A 158 9.01 -3.53 31.36
CA HIS A 158 9.90 -2.37 31.44
C HIS A 158 10.58 -2.18 30.09
N ALA A 159 10.52 -0.99 29.53
CA ALA A 159 11.16 -0.65 28.27
C ALA A 159 12.11 0.53 28.48
N SER A 160 13.35 0.39 28.01
CA SER A 160 14.36 1.45 27.87
C SER A 160 14.65 1.71 26.39
N SER A 161 15.55 2.64 26.09
CA SER A 161 15.99 2.92 24.71
C SER A 161 16.68 1.73 24.03
N ASP A 162 17.15 0.74 24.80
CA ASP A 162 18.04 -0.34 24.39
C ASP A 162 17.61 -1.75 24.87
N ALA A 163 16.54 -1.85 25.66
CA ALA A 163 16.07 -3.13 26.19
C ALA A 163 14.57 -3.14 26.48
N VAL A 164 13.98 -4.34 26.40
CA VAL A 164 12.63 -4.61 26.93
C VAL A 164 12.72 -5.79 27.90
N ILE A 165 12.37 -5.55 29.15
CA ILE A 165 12.32 -6.55 30.22
C ILE A 165 10.86 -6.93 30.45
N ILE A 166 10.57 -8.22 30.45
CA ILE A 166 9.22 -8.75 30.71
C ILE A 166 9.32 -9.67 31.95
N VAL A 167 8.53 -9.35 32.97
CA VAL A 167 8.42 -10.15 34.19
C VAL A 167 7.16 -10.98 34.07
N ASP A 168 7.29 -12.30 34.09
CA ASP A 168 6.16 -13.23 34.05
C ASP A 168 5.44 -13.29 35.42
N THR A 169 4.12 -13.45 35.43
CA THR A 169 3.32 -13.68 36.64
C THR A 169 3.63 -14.98 37.40
N ASN A 170 4.21 -15.99 36.74
CA ASN A 170 4.34 -17.35 37.29
C ASN A 170 5.79 -17.88 37.36
N ALA A 171 6.81 -17.07 37.07
CA ALA A 171 8.20 -17.54 37.04
C ALA A 171 9.03 -16.98 38.22
N PRO A 172 9.95 -17.77 38.81
CA PRO A 172 10.96 -17.25 39.74
C PRO A 172 12.06 -16.41 39.03
N ALA A 173 11.99 -16.27 37.70
CA ALA A 173 13.00 -15.59 36.89
C ALA A 173 12.35 -14.63 35.87
N ALA A 174 12.89 -13.41 35.78
CA ALA A 174 12.52 -12.43 34.76
C ALA A 174 13.19 -12.77 33.41
N HIS A 175 12.44 -12.64 32.31
CA HIS A 175 12.99 -12.82 30.97
C HIS A 175 13.37 -11.45 30.39
N ILE A 176 14.67 -11.26 30.13
CA ILE A 176 15.21 -10.04 29.54
C ILE A 176 15.38 -10.26 28.04
N ALA A 177 14.62 -9.53 27.22
CA ALA A 177 14.81 -9.48 25.78
C ALA A 177 15.61 -8.21 25.44
N GLN A 178 16.92 -8.37 25.23
CA GLN A 178 17.77 -7.27 24.80
C GLN A 178 17.83 -7.24 23.27
N HIS A 179 17.27 -6.18 22.67
CA HIS A 179 17.43 -5.92 21.24
C HIS A 179 18.56 -4.91 21.06
N LYS A 180 19.75 -5.40 20.68
CA LYS A 180 20.87 -4.52 20.30
C LYS A 180 20.61 -4.01 18.87
N CYS A 181 20.46 -2.69 18.73
CA CYS A 181 20.61 -2.02 17.43
C CYS A 181 22.04 -2.17 16.91
#